data_AF-A0A163E6R8-F1
#
_entry.id   AF-A0A163E6R8-F1
#
_cell.length_a   1.000
_cell.length_b   1.000
_cell.length_c   1.000
_cell.angle_alpha   90.00
_cell.angle_beta   90.00
_cell.angle_gamma   90.00
#
_symmetry.space_group_name_H-M   'P 1'
#
loop_
_entity.id
_entity.type
_entity.pdbx_description
1 polymer ?
#
loop_
_entity_poly.entity_id
_entity_poly.type
_entity_poly.pdbx_seq_one_letter_code
_entity_poly.pdbx_strand_id
1 'polypeptide(L)'
;MEQVKAQDSPRHLGKLLMVVSAFLTATGQLFWKWGHTNLLYMGIGFVCYGLGAVLMIKSFSLEKLSVAYPLMCISYIVALFYGDFFLDEPLTLKKLAAVALLGIGVTLTSYEK
;
A
#
# COMPACT_ATOMS: atom_id res chain seq x y z
N MET A 1 -21.48 -9.06 17.43
CA MET A 1 -20.04 -8.96 17.76
C MET A 1 -19.68 -7.50 17.70
N GLU A 2 -19.11 -7.06 18.81
CA GLU A 2 -19.01 -5.68 19.29
C GLU A 2 -18.48 -4.71 18.24
N GLN A 3 -19.31 -3.72 17.87
CA GLN A 3 -18.84 -2.49 17.24
C GLN A 3 -17.92 -1.82 18.26
N VAL A 4 -16.63 -2.14 18.17
CA VAL A 4 -15.57 -1.57 19.01
C VAL A 4 -15.63 -0.06 18.84
N LYS A 5 -16.17 0.58 19.88
CA LYS A 5 -15.97 1.95 20.35
C LYS A 5 -15.61 2.94 19.24
N ALA A 6 -16.58 3.80 18.89
CA ALA A 6 -16.36 5.00 18.09
C ALA A 6 -15.28 5.88 18.76
N GLN A 7 -14.03 5.60 18.43
CA GLN A 7 -12.91 6.49 18.63
C GLN A 7 -13.15 7.63 17.64
N ASP A 8 -13.28 8.85 18.16
CA ASP A 8 -13.51 10.11 17.42
C ASP A 8 -12.29 10.42 16.52
N SER A 9 -12.08 9.56 15.55
CA SER A 9 -10.99 9.59 14.61
C SER A 9 -11.42 10.52 13.48
N PRO A 10 -10.56 11.45 13.04
CA PRO A 10 -10.91 12.32 11.93
C PRO A 10 -11.44 11.49 10.76
N ARG A 11 -12.49 11.99 10.09
CA ARG A 11 -13.27 11.28 9.05
C ARG A 11 -12.45 10.64 7.92
N HIS A 12 -11.16 10.96 7.82
CA HIS A 12 -10.22 10.48 6.82
C HIS A 12 -8.99 9.75 7.40
N LEU A 13 -8.93 9.53 8.72
CA LEU A 13 -7.77 8.92 9.38
C LEU A 13 -7.52 7.51 8.86
N GLY A 14 -8.56 6.69 8.73
CA GLY A 14 -8.44 5.33 8.20
C GLY A 14 -7.85 5.32 6.80
N LYS A 15 -8.39 6.12 5.88
CA LYS A 15 -7.84 6.29 4.53
C LYS A 15 -6.37 6.72 4.54
N LEU A 16 -6.02 7.71 5.36
CA LEU A 16 -4.64 8.21 5.46
C LEU A 16 -3.70 7.11 6.00
N LEU A 17 -4.12 6.36 7.02
CA LEU A 17 -3.38 5.23 7.54
C LEU A 17 -3.15 4.16 6.47
N MET A 18 -4.15 3.87 5.63
CA MET A 18 -3.99 2.91 4.52
C MET A 18 -2.99 3.41 3.48
N VAL A 19 -3.04 4.69 3.10
CA VAL A 19 -2.10 5.26 2.14
C VAL A 19 -0.68 5.20 2.69
N VAL A 20 -0.47 5.64 3.94
CA VAL A 20 0.85 5.59 4.60
C VAL A 20 1.34 4.15 4.70
N SER A 21 0.46 3.21 5.08
CA SER A 21 0.75 1.78 5.06
C SER A 21 1.23 1.33 3.70
N ALA A 22 0.51 1.66 2.62
CA ALA A 22 0.84 1.26 1.26
C ALA A 22 2.23 1.74 0.83
N PHE A 23 2.61 2.97 1.19
CA PHE A 23 3.97 3.49 0.97
C PHE A 23 5.03 2.72 1.76
N LEU A 24 4.80 2.45 3.05
CA LEU A 24 5.72 1.68 3.89
C LEU A 24 5.91 0.26 3.36
N THR A 25 4.82 -0.42 2.99
CA THR A 25 4.86 -1.77 2.44
C THR A 25 5.66 -1.82 1.14
N ALA A 26 5.45 -0.86 0.22
CA ALA A 26 6.21 -0.76 -1.03
C ALA A 26 7.70 -0.47 -0.77
N THR A 27 8.01 0.38 0.21
CA THR A 27 9.39 0.70 0.59
C THR A 27 10.08 -0.53 1.18
N GLY A 28 9.39 -1.30 2.02
CA GLY A 28 9.92 -2.56 2.55
C GLY A 28 10.23 -3.58 1.45
N GLN A 29 9.36 -3.69 0.45
CA GLN A 29 9.59 -4.54 -0.73
C GLN A 29 10.81 -4.10 -1.55
N LEU A 30 11.02 -2.79 -1.71
CA LEU A 30 12.22 -2.25 -2.35
C LEU A 30 13.49 -2.66 -1.60
N PHE A 31 13.51 -2.52 -0.27
CA PHE A 31 14.65 -2.93 0.55
C PHE A 31 14.95 -4.42 0.44
N TRP A 32 13.94 -5.28 0.31
CA TRP A 32 14.17 -6.71 0.04
C TRP A 32 14.77 -6.96 -1.33
N LYS A 33 14.41 -6.16 -2.34
CA LYS A 33 15.01 -6.27 -3.67
C LYS A 33 16.52 -5.96 -3.63
N TRP A 34 16.94 -4.97 -2.86
CA TRP A 34 18.35 -4.66 -2.61
C TRP A 34 19.02 -5.58 -1.57
N GLY A 35 18.24 -6.19 -0.70
CA GLY A 35 18.70 -7.00 0.42
C GLY A 35 19.10 -8.43 0.09
N HIS A 36 19.05 -8.84 -1.19
CA HIS A 36 19.46 -10.19 -1.62
C HIS A 36 20.86 -10.59 -1.15
N THR A 37 21.77 -9.64 -0.97
CA THR A 37 23.16 -9.88 -0.55
C THR A 37 23.49 -9.24 0.81
N ASN A 38 22.59 -8.43 1.38
CA ASN A 38 22.86 -7.68 2.60
C ASN A 38 21.73 -7.84 3.63
N LEU A 39 22.05 -8.53 4.73
CA LEU A 39 21.14 -8.80 5.84
C LEU A 39 20.58 -7.53 6.50
N LEU A 40 21.30 -6.40 6.48
CA LEU A 40 20.81 -5.13 7.03
C LEU A 40 19.64 -4.60 6.22
N TYR A 41 19.74 -4.57 4.89
CA TYR A 41 18.63 -4.17 4.02
C TYR A 41 17.44 -5.12 4.17
N MET A 42 17.70 -6.42 4.36
CA MET A 42 16.62 -7.37 4.63
C MET A 42 15.88 -7.06 5.94
N GLY A 43 16.62 -6.75 7.01
CA GLY A 43 16.06 -6.34 8.29
C GLY A 43 15.26 -5.03 8.21
N ILE A 44 15.79 -4.02 7.52
CA ILE A 44 15.07 -2.75 7.28
C ILE A 44 13.78 -3.01 6.49
N GLY A 45 13.83 -3.88 5.48
CA GLY A 45 12.66 -4.29 4.72
C GLY A 45 11.57 -4.90 5.61
N PHE A 46 11.94 -5.80 6.52
CA PHE A 46 11.01 -6.38 7.50
C PHE A 46 10.40 -5.35 8.44
N VAL A 47 11.20 -4.44 8.99
CA VAL A 47 10.70 -3.38 9.88
C VAL A 47 9.73 -2.47 9.14
N CYS A 48 10.10 -2.02 7.94
CA CYS A 48 9.28 -1.12 7.14
C CYS A 48 7.96 -1.78 6.72
N TYR A 49 8.02 -3.01 6.20
CA TYR A 49 6.86 -3.79 5.81
C TYR A 49 5.97 -4.13 7.01
N GLY A 50 6.58 -4.51 8.14
CA GLY A 50 5.87 -4.83 9.38
C GLY A 50 5.13 -3.62 9.95
N LEU A 51 5.76 -2.44 9.96
CA LEU A 51 5.09 -1.19 10.33
C LEU A 51 3.93 -0.88 9.37
N GLY A 52 4.13 -1.07 8.06
CA GLY A 52 3.07 -0.97 7.05
C GLY A 52 1.89 -1.87 7.42
N ALA A 53 2.13 -3.16 7.66
CA ALA A 53 1.10 -4.12 8.05
C ALA A 53 0.33 -3.72 9.33
N VAL A 54 1.02 -3.19 10.35
CA VAL A 54 0.36 -2.70 11.57
C VAL A 54 -0.58 -1.53 11.26
N LEU A 55 -0.15 -0.58 10.44
CA LEU A 55 -0.99 0.54 10.00
C LEU A 55 -2.16 0.07 9.13
N MET A 56 -1.94 -0.93 8.28
CA MET A 56 -2.98 -1.57 7.46
C MET A 56 -4.09 -2.16 8.34
N ILE A 57 -3.71 -2.94 9.36
CA ILE A 57 -4.65 -3.58 10.29
C ILE A 57 -5.45 -2.51 11.05
N LYS A 58 -4.79 -1.44 11.51
CA LYS A 58 -5.47 -0.28 12.13
C LYS A 58 -6.47 0.36 11.16
N SER A 59 -6.11 0.53 9.90
CA SER A 59 -7.02 1.08 8.89
C SER A 59 -8.20 0.18 8.60
N PHE A 60 -8.04 -1.15 8.57
CA PHE A 60 -9.16 -2.08 8.37
C PHE A 60 -10.19 -2.03 9.50
N SER A 61 -9.79 -1.60 10.70
CA SER A 61 -10.73 -1.35 11.80
C SER A 61 -11.56 -0.06 11.62
N LEU A 62 -11.16 0.84 10.71
CA LEU A 62 -11.77 2.16 10.52
C LEU A 62 -12.53 2.29 9.19
N GLU A 63 -12.11 1.55 8.17
CA GLU A 63 -12.64 1.63 6.81
C GLU A 63 -13.20 0.29 6.35
N LYS A 64 -14.21 0.33 5.48
CA LYS A 64 -14.69 -0.86 4.79
C LYS A 64 -13.59 -1.43 3.89
N LEU A 65 -13.56 -2.75 3.76
CA LEU A 65 -12.66 -3.44 2.83
C LEU A 65 -12.79 -2.90 1.39
N SER A 66 -14.01 -2.58 0.94
CA SER A 66 -14.28 -2.00 -0.38
C SER A 66 -13.60 -0.66 -0.62
N VAL A 67 -13.24 0.11 0.43
CA VAL A 67 -12.47 1.36 0.34
C VAL A 67 -10.97 1.11 0.56
N ALA A 68 -10.65 0.20 1.48
CA ALA A 68 -9.31 -0.10 1.93
C ALA A 68 -8.44 -0.78 0.85
N TYR A 69 -8.98 -1.77 0.13
CA TYR A 69 -8.28 -2.47 -0.96
C TYR A 69 -7.85 -1.55 -2.11
N PRO A 70 -8.70 -0.66 -2.65
CA PRO A 70 -8.28 0.29 -3.68
C PRO A 70 -7.17 1.23 -3.22
N LEU A 71 -7.23 1.70 -1.98
CA LEU A 71 -6.14 2.50 -1.41
C LEU A 71 -4.85 1.69 -1.29
N MET A 72 -4.94 0.40 -0.99
CA MET A 72 -3.76 -0.48 -0.95
C MET A 72 -3.10 -0.64 -2.33
N CYS A 73 -3.83 -0.53 -3.45
CA CYS A 73 -3.25 -0.56 -4.80
C CYS A 73 -2.21 0.53 -5.05
N ILE A 74 -2.22 1.62 -4.26
CA ILE A 74 -1.19 2.66 -4.29
C ILE A 74 0.20 2.07 -4.02
N SER A 75 0.30 1.02 -3.17
CA SER A 75 1.58 0.34 -2.90
C SER A 75 2.20 -0.21 -4.18
N TYR A 76 1.39 -0.77 -5.07
CA TYR A 76 1.85 -1.30 -6.35
C TYR A 76 2.31 -0.18 -7.29
N ILE A 77 1.57 0.94 -7.34
CA ILE A 77 1.97 2.13 -8.12
C ILE A 77 3.33 2.64 -7.65
N VAL A 78 3.50 2.77 -6.33
CA VAL A 78 4.75 3.21 -5.69
C VAL A 78 5.89 2.22 -5.98
N ALA A 79 5.64 0.92 -5.88
CA ALA A 79 6.64 -0.11 -6.18
C ALA A 79 7.10 -0.07 -7.65
N LEU A 80 6.21 0.27 -8.59
CA LEU A 80 6.57 0.45 -9.99
C LEU A 80 7.45 1.70 -10.21
N PHE A 81 7.16 2.80 -9.52
CA PHE A 81 8.07 3.95 -9.52
C PHE A 81 9.43 3.56 -8.91
N TYR A 82 9.44 2.78 -7.85
CA TYR A 82 10.70 2.28 -7.31
C TYR A 82 11.46 1.39 -8.32
N GLY A 83 10.75 0.56 -9.09
CA GLY A 83 11.31 -0.19 -10.22
C GLY A 83 12.07 0.70 -11.20
N ASP A 84 11.42 1.77 -11.65
CA ASP A 84 11.98 2.68 -12.66
C ASP A 84 13.15 3.52 -12.13
N PHE A 85 13.00 4.12 -10.94
CA PHE A 85 13.99 5.05 -10.38
C PHE A 85 15.18 4.36 -9.70
N PHE A 86 14.97 3.21 -9.05
CA PHE A 86 15.96 2.59 -8.16
C PHE A 86 16.49 1.25 -8.65
N LEU A 87 15.78 0.58 -9.58
CA LEU A 87 16.11 -0.76 -10.05
C LEU A 87 16.37 -0.81 -11.56
N ASP A 88 16.36 0.34 -12.26
CA ASP A 88 16.54 0.44 -13.71
C ASP A 88 15.54 -0.46 -14.49
N GLU A 89 14.33 -0.66 -13.92
CA GLU A 89 13.26 -1.42 -14.56
C GLU A 89 12.32 -0.45 -15.32
N PRO A 90 12.52 -0.22 -16.63
CA PRO A 90 11.84 0.87 -17.34
C PRO A 90 10.32 0.77 -17.22
N LEU A 91 9.71 1.90 -16.85
CA LEU A 91 8.27 2.11 -16.86
C LEU A 91 7.76 2.26 -18.29
N THR A 92 7.42 1.15 -18.90
CA THR A 92 6.76 1.16 -20.22
C THR A 92 5.33 1.69 -20.12
N LEU A 93 4.87 2.36 -21.19
CA LEU A 93 3.48 2.81 -21.36
C LEU A 93 2.45 1.68 -21.13
N LYS A 94 2.83 0.43 -21.45
CA LYS A 94 2.00 -0.76 -21.20
C LYS A 94 1.79 -1.03 -19.71
N LYS A 95 2.84 -0.95 -18.88
CA LYS A 95 2.75 -1.10 -17.42
C LYS A 95 1.86 0.00 -16.83
N LEU A 96 2.04 1.24 -17.28
CA LEU A 96 1.23 2.38 -16.82
C LEU A 96 -0.25 2.23 -17.19
N ALA A 97 -0.56 1.78 -18.41
CA ALA A 97 -1.93 1.51 -18.83
C ALA A 97 -2.57 0.37 -18.01
N ALA A 98 -1.81 -0.70 -17.72
CA ALA A 98 -2.29 -1.80 -16.87
C ALA A 98 -2.58 -1.32 -15.44
N VAL A 99 -1.73 -0.48 -14.87
CA VAL A 99 -1.94 0.14 -13.55
C VAL A 99 -3.17 1.02 -13.53
N ALA A 100 -3.37 1.85 -14.55
CA ALA A 100 -4.56 2.69 -14.67
C ALA A 100 -5.83 1.84 -14.74
N LEU A 101 -5.80 0.73 -15.48
CA LEU A 101 -6.91 -0.23 -15.56
C LEU A 101 -7.21 -0.88 -14.21
N LEU A 102 -6.17 -1.29 -13.45
CA LEU A 102 -6.34 -1.80 -12.09
C LEU A 102 -6.98 -0.75 -11.19
N GLY A 103 -6.47 0.49 -11.22
CA GLY A 103 -7.03 1.60 -10.44
C GLY A 103 -8.51 1.82 -10.73
N ILE A 104 -8.91 1.85 -12.01
CA ILE A 104 -10.31 1.97 -12.42
C ILE A 104 -11.12 0.78 -11.89
N GLY A 105 -10.63 -0.45 -12.08
CA GLY A 105 -11.30 -1.67 -11.64
C GLY A 105 -11.57 -1.66 -10.13
N VAL A 106 -10.59 -1.26 -9.31
CA VAL A 106 -10.80 -1.23 -7.86
C VAL A 106 -11.62 -0.01 -7.42
N THR A 107 -11.58 1.10 -8.14
CA THR A 107 -12.47 2.25 -7.84
C THR A 107 -13.94 1.91 -8.11
N LEU A 108 -14.20 1.11 -9.15
CA LEU A 108 -15.54 0.61 -9.45
C LEU A 108 -16.06 -0.35 -8.36
N THR A 109 -15.19 -1.17 -7.76
CA THR A 109 -15.61 -2.04 -6.64
C THR A 109 -15.85 -1.27 -5.34
N SER A 110 -15.24 -0.09 -5.16
CA SER A 110 -15.59 0.81 -4.05
C SER A 110 -16.94 1.51 -4.21
N TYR A 111 -17.43 1.65 -5.44
CA TYR A 111 -18.64 2.41 -5.73
C TYR A 111 -19.89 1.57 -5.43
N GLU A 112 -20.14 1.31 -4.16
CA GLU A 112 -21.42 0.80 -3.67
C GLU A 112 -22.36 2.00 -3.49
N LYS A 113 -23.32 2.15 -4.40
CA LYS A 113 -24.42 3.11 -4.28
C LYS A 113 -25.51 2.56 -3.36
#